data_AF-L1P971-F1
#
_entry.id   AF-L1P971-F1
#
_cell.length_a   1.000
_cell.length_b   1.000
_cell.length_c   1.000
_cell.angle_alpha   90.00
_cell.angle_beta   90.00
_cell.angle_gamma   90.00
#
_symmetry.space_group_name_H-M   'P 1'
#
loop_
_entity.id
_entity.type
_entity.pdbx_description
1 polymer ?
#
loop_
_entity_poly.entity_id
_entity_poly.type
_entity_poly.pdbx_seq_one_letter_code
_entity_poly.pdbx_strand_id
1 'polypeptide(L)'
;VTDLGAPTCTPTQIAVTVQPAAQSRPALSFTTYSATCHGDHNGWFSMQEVNANGANFNYSIQGPVGATVPSGTNLKTAMGAQGLKAGVYTITVTNTTSLCASTYTITIGEPTAITFNTASITVKSFGCATGTSQLRGMAEIDVPMGAISGGTGSYTILYSDSYGGTGSGTHYALGQKAGGGVTVTV
;
A
#
# COMPACT_ATOMS: atom_id res chain seq x y z
N VAL A 1 -15.38 62.29 -15.69
CA VAL A 1 -15.17 63.51 -16.50
C VAL A 1 -15.47 64.69 -15.60
N THR A 2 -14.51 65.57 -15.33
CA THR A 2 -14.79 66.82 -14.62
C THR A 2 -14.77 67.93 -15.67
N ASP A 3 -15.95 68.47 -15.95
CA ASP A 3 -16.11 69.71 -16.69
C ASP A 3 -15.61 70.85 -15.79
N LEU A 4 -14.47 71.43 -16.17
CA LEU A 4 -13.78 72.46 -15.40
C LEU A 4 -14.48 73.81 -15.64
N GLY A 5 -15.65 74.02 -15.04
CA GLY A 5 -16.40 75.27 -15.23
C GLY A 5 -17.67 75.49 -14.43
N ALA A 6 -18.21 74.50 -13.72
CA ALA A 6 -19.48 74.64 -13.00
C ALA A 6 -19.31 74.37 -11.48
N PRO A 7 -19.48 75.38 -10.60
CA PRO A 7 -19.28 75.25 -9.15
C PRO A 7 -20.34 74.38 -8.43
N THR A 8 -21.34 73.85 -9.14
CA THR A 8 -22.43 73.04 -8.56
C THR A 8 -22.56 71.63 -9.14
N CYS A 9 -21.54 71.12 -9.83
CA CYS A 9 -21.58 69.75 -10.36
C CYS A 9 -21.20 68.74 -9.26
N THR A 10 -22.20 68.06 -8.68
CA THR A 10 -21.98 66.82 -7.94
C THR A 10 -21.54 65.73 -8.92
N PRO A 11 -20.30 65.20 -8.81
CA PRO A 11 -19.83 64.18 -9.74
C PRO A 11 -20.65 62.90 -9.59
N THR A 12 -21.14 62.35 -10.70
CA THR A 12 -21.71 61.01 -10.74
C THR A 12 -20.59 59.99 -10.56
N GLN A 13 -20.57 59.32 -9.42
CA GLN A 13 -19.59 58.29 -9.09
C GLN A 13 -20.21 56.91 -9.27
N ILE A 14 -19.59 56.05 -10.08
CA ILE A 14 -19.98 54.65 -10.22
C ILE A 14 -19.07 53.82 -9.32
N ALA A 15 -19.66 53.09 -8.39
CA ALA A 15 -18.95 52.07 -7.62
C ALA A 15 -18.89 50.79 -8.47
N VAL A 16 -17.72 50.51 -9.06
CA VAL A 16 -17.44 49.22 -9.70
C VAL A 16 -16.92 48.27 -8.64
N THR A 17 -17.74 47.31 -8.21
CA THR A 17 -17.27 46.21 -7.37
C THR A 17 -16.56 45.18 -8.24
N VAL A 18 -15.23 45.16 -8.18
CA VAL A 18 -14.44 44.05 -8.74
C VAL A 18 -14.58 42.87 -7.78
N GLN A 19 -15.44 41.92 -8.10
CA GLN A 19 -15.51 40.67 -7.35
C GLN A 19 -14.20 39.89 -7.60
N PRO A 20 -13.49 39.41 -6.56
CA PRO A 20 -12.29 38.61 -6.77
C PRO A 20 -12.62 37.43 -7.69
N ALA A 21 -11.81 37.20 -8.72
CA ALA A 21 -11.91 35.97 -9.50
C ALA A 21 -11.91 34.79 -8.50
N ALA A 22 -12.87 33.87 -8.64
CA ALA A 22 -12.97 32.70 -7.76
C ALA A 22 -11.58 32.04 -7.71
N GLN A 23 -10.90 32.15 -6.57
CA GLN A 23 -9.54 31.64 -6.43
C GLN A 23 -9.61 30.12 -6.60
N SER A 24 -9.00 29.62 -7.67
CA SER A 24 -9.04 28.20 -8.00
C SER A 24 -8.36 27.41 -6.88
N ARG A 25 -9.12 26.55 -6.21
CA ARG A 25 -8.58 25.60 -5.24
C ARG A 25 -7.50 24.74 -5.93
N PRO A 26 -6.42 24.35 -5.24
CA PRO A 26 -5.39 23.51 -5.85
C PRO A 26 -5.99 22.16 -6.29
N ALA A 27 -5.68 21.75 -7.51
CA ALA A 27 -6.12 20.50 -8.13
C ALA A 27 -4.91 19.56 -8.30
N LEU A 28 -5.01 18.35 -7.74
CA LEU A 28 -3.98 17.31 -7.85
C LEU A 28 -4.56 16.05 -8.49
N SER A 29 -3.75 15.36 -9.29
CA SER A 29 -4.01 13.98 -9.72
C SER A 29 -3.00 13.04 -9.06
N PHE A 30 -3.37 11.77 -8.90
CA PHE A 30 -2.56 10.77 -8.20
C PHE A 30 -2.53 9.44 -8.97
N THR A 31 -1.39 8.77 -8.91
CA THR A 31 -1.25 7.36 -9.31
C THR A 31 -0.65 6.60 -8.15
N THR A 32 -1.30 5.51 -7.72
CA THR A 32 -0.90 4.72 -6.56
C THR A 32 -0.41 3.34 -6.95
N TYR A 33 0.58 2.83 -6.21
CA TYR A 33 1.18 1.53 -6.38
C TYR A 33 1.20 0.82 -5.02
N SER A 34 0.58 -0.36 -4.98
CA SER A 34 0.51 -1.20 -3.79
C SER A 34 1.89 -1.77 -3.42
N ALA A 35 2.04 -2.15 -2.15
CA ALA A 35 3.18 -2.94 -1.71
C ALA A 35 3.21 -4.31 -2.41
N THR A 36 4.39 -4.91 -2.56
CA THR A 36 4.54 -6.19 -3.29
C THR A 36 4.25 -7.42 -2.43
N CYS A 37 4.47 -7.32 -1.11
CA CYS A 37 4.20 -8.37 -0.15
C CYS A 37 3.42 -7.81 1.05
N HIS A 38 2.71 -8.69 1.75
CA HIS A 38 1.99 -8.32 2.96
C HIS A 38 2.98 -7.87 4.05
N GLY A 39 2.79 -6.67 4.59
CA GLY A 39 3.64 -6.05 5.60
C GLY A 39 4.85 -5.29 5.05
N ASP A 40 5.06 -5.31 3.73
CA ASP A 40 6.14 -4.55 3.11
C ASP A 40 5.88 -3.04 3.14
N HIS A 41 6.97 -2.29 3.13
CA HIS A 41 6.96 -0.83 3.11
C HIS A 41 7.49 -0.31 1.78
N ASN A 42 7.13 -0.94 0.67
CA ASN A 42 7.58 -0.55 -0.68
C ASN A 42 6.46 -0.01 -1.57
N GLY A 43 5.27 0.20 -1.01
CA GLY A 43 4.20 0.94 -1.68
C GLY A 43 4.62 2.39 -1.93
N TRP A 44 3.99 3.00 -2.93
CA TRP A 44 4.32 4.37 -3.33
C TRP A 44 3.20 5.03 -4.12
N PHE A 45 3.27 6.34 -4.26
CA PHE A 45 2.41 7.08 -5.17
C PHE A 45 3.16 8.23 -5.84
N SER A 46 2.69 8.63 -7.01
CA SER A 46 3.04 9.87 -7.67
C SER A 46 1.85 10.81 -7.71
N MET A 47 2.12 12.11 -7.75
CA MET A 47 1.12 13.16 -7.87
C MET A 47 1.51 14.17 -8.94
N GLN A 48 0.54 14.89 -9.50
CA GLN A 48 0.77 16.00 -10.43
C GLN A 48 -0.15 17.18 -10.12
N GLU A 49 0.37 18.39 -10.27
CA GLU A 49 -0.41 19.62 -10.18
C GLU A 49 -1.16 19.86 -11.50
N VAL A 50 -2.49 19.92 -11.45
CA VAL A 50 -3.33 20.01 -12.65
C VAL A 50 -3.63 21.46 -13.04
N ASN A 51 -3.60 22.38 -12.08
CA ASN A 51 -3.93 23.79 -12.28
C ASN A 51 -2.85 24.73 -11.72
N ALA A 52 -1.58 24.33 -11.85
CA ALA A 52 -0.47 24.99 -11.19
C ALA A 52 -0.32 26.47 -11.54
N ASN A 53 -0.56 26.90 -12.79
CA ASN A 53 -0.62 28.29 -13.26
C ASN A 53 0.40 29.30 -12.63
N GLY A 54 1.60 28.84 -12.21
CA GLY A 54 2.59 29.65 -11.50
C GLY A 54 2.30 29.96 -10.03
N ALA A 55 1.27 29.36 -9.43
CA ALA A 55 0.95 29.47 -8.02
C ALA A 55 1.92 28.67 -7.14
N ASN A 56 2.25 29.22 -5.98
CA ASN A 56 3.03 28.52 -4.97
C ASN A 56 2.09 27.72 -4.05
N PHE A 57 2.38 26.43 -3.88
CA PHE A 57 1.63 25.54 -2.99
C PHE A 57 2.52 25.00 -1.88
N ASN A 58 1.93 24.90 -0.70
CA ASN A 58 2.46 24.14 0.42
C ASN A 58 1.75 22.77 0.51
N TYR A 59 2.51 21.75 0.87
CA TYR A 59 2.05 20.37 0.90
C TYR A 59 2.19 19.78 2.29
N SER A 60 1.23 18.96 2.70
CA SER A 60 1.36 18.12 3.89
C SER A 60 0.71 16.78 3.64
N ILE A 61 1.30 15.73 4.18
CA ILE A 61 0.77 14.37 4.12
C ILE A 61 0.64 13.82 5.54
N GLN A 62 -0.47 13.11 5.76
CA GLN A 62 -0.70 12.35 6.97
C GLN A 62 -0.94 10.89 6.55
N GLY A 63 -0.11 10.00 7.06
CA GLY A 63 -0.27 8.55 6.88
C GLY A 63 -0.98 7.90 8.06
N PRO A 64 -1.21 6.58 7.97
CA PRO A 64 -1.70 5.80 9.11
C PRO A 64 -0.70 5.81 10.26
N VAL A 65 -1.15 5.49 11.48
CA VAL A 65 -0.31 5.49 12.68
C VAL A 65 0.95 4.65 12.46
N GLY A 66 2.12 5.22 12.77
CA GLY A 66 3.42 4.58 12.58
C GLY A 66 3.91 4.51 11.13
N ALA A 67 3.28 5.21 10.18
CA ALA A 67 3.87 5.43 8.86
C ALA A 67 4.84 6.61 8.89
N THR A 68 6.04 6.41 8.35
CA THR A 68 6.96 7.51 8.05
C THR A 68 6.55 8.14 6.72
N VAL A 69 6.29 9.44 6.72
CA VAL A 69 5.91 10.19 5.51
C VAL A 69 6.82 11.39 5.30
N PRO A 70 7.17 11.72 4.05
CA PRO A 70 7.99 12.90 3.76
C PRO A 70 7.22 14.19 4.07
N SER A 71 7.91 15.20 4.60
CA SER A 71 7.34 16.51 4.92
C SER A 71 7.30 17.44 3.69
N GLY A 72 6.50 18.50 3.78
CA GLY A 72 6.02 19.34 2.66
C GLY A 72 7.01 19.60 1.52
N THR A 73 8.21 20.09 1.79
CA THR A 73 9.19 20.38 0.73
C THR A 73 9.69 19.12 0.03
N ASN A 74 9.92 18.04 0.76
CA ASN A 74 10.36 16.76 0.18
C ASN A 74 9.25 16.14 -0.67
N LEU A 75 8.00 16.20 -0.19
CA LEU A 75 6.84 15.71 -0.93
C LEU A 75 6.64 16.49 -2.24
N LYS A 76 6.79 17.83 -2.19
CA LYS A 76 6.71 18.70 -3.37
C LYS A 76 7.83 18.41 -4.38
N THR A 77 9.07 18.30 -3.94
CA THR A 77 10.21 18.09 -4.86
C THR A 77 10.13 16.73 -5.54
N ALA A 78 9.72 15.68 -4.81
CA ALA A 78 9.57 14.34 -5.36
C ALA A 78 8.27 14.15 -6.16
N MET A 79 7.29 15.06 -6.03
CA MET A 79 5.94 14.92 -6.59
C MET A 79 5.34 13.55 -6.27
N GLY A 80 5.51 13.10 -5.02
CA GLY A 80 5.12 11.76 -4.59
C GLY A 80 5.89 11.29 -3.36
N ALA A 81 5.58 10.08 -2.91
CA ALA A 81 6.28 9.44 -1.81
C ALA A 81 6.44 7.93 -2.06
N GLN A 82 7.58 7.41 -1.63
CA GLN A 82 7.94 6.00 -1.71
C GLN A 82 8.24 5.46 -0.31
N GLY A 83 8.39 4.14 -0.17
CA GLY A 83 8.70 3.54 1.12
C GLY A 83 7.47 3.44 2.05
N LEU A 84 6.27 3.41 1.48
CA LEU A 84 5.02 3.48 2.21
C LEU A 84 4.49 2.08 2.51
N LYS A 85 3.93 1.91 3.70
CA LYS A 85 3.14 0.72 4.05
C LYS A 85 1.71 0.84 3.52
N ALA A 86 0.98 -0.26 3.52
CA ALA A 86 -0.44 -0.23 3.21
C ALA A 86 -1.22 0.65 4.20
N GLY A 87 -2.20 1.38 3.67
CA GLY A 87 -3.10 2.22 4.43
C GLY A 87 -3.57 3.46 3.68
N VAL A 88 -4.34 4.29 4.41
CA VAL A 88 -4.94 5.51 3.88
C VAL A 88 -4.02 6.71 4.16
N TYR A 89 -3.71 7.46 3.11
CA TYR A 89 -2.91 8.67 3.17
C TYR A 89 -3.77 9.88 2.81
N THR A 90 -3.69 10.91 3.64
CA THR A 90 -4.39 12.18 3.45
C THR A 90 -3.39 13.25 3.06
N ILE A 91 -3.51 13.77 1.84
CA ILE A 91 -2.68 14.83 1.30
C ILE A 91 -3.47 16.12 1.35
N THR A 92 -2.91 17.14 1.98
CA THR A 92 -3.45 18.50 1.96
C THR A 92 -2.51 19.40 1.20
N VAL A 93 -3.06 20.17 0.28
CA VAL A 93 -2.34 21.16 -0.53
C VAL A 93 -2.99 22.51 -0.32
N THR A 94 -2.17 23.51 0.01
CA THR A 94 -2.63 24.87 0.33
C THR A 94 -1.92 25.86 -0.57
N ASN A 95 -2.67 26.69 -1.27
CA ASN A 95 -2.11 27.81 -2.02
C ASN A 95 -1.60 28.87 -1.04
N THR A 96 -0.32 29.24 -1.16
CA THR A 96 0.32 30.16 -0.22
C THR A 96 -0.16 31.61 -0.39
N THR A 97 -0.71 31.95 -1.56
CA THR A 97 -1.20 33.30 -1.88
C THR A 97 -2.68 33.45 -1.53
N SER A 98 -3.52 32.49 -1.91
CA SER A 98 -4.96 32.54 -1.64
C SER A 98 -5.38 31.93 -0.31
N LEU A 99 -4.49 31.16 0.33
CA LEU A 99 -4.77 30.35 1.53
C LEU A 99 -5.87 29.29 1.34
N CYS A 100 -6.34 29.07 0.11
CA CYS A 100 -7.29 28.02 -0.21
C CYS A 100 -6.60 26.65 -0.14
N ALA A 101 -7.22 25.71 0.57
CA ALA A 101 -6.73 24.34 0.71
C ALA A 101 -7.61 23.33 -0.03
N SER A 102 -7.01 22.23 -0.48
CA SER A 102 -7.69 21.03 -0.96
C SER A 102 -7.11 19.81 -0.25
N THR A 103 -7.97 18.84 0.04
CA THR A 103 -7.60 17.60 0.71
C THR A 103 -7.96 16.42 -0.17
N TYR A 104 -7.03 15.49 -0.30
CA TYR A 104 -7.13 14.29 -1.11
C TYR A 104 -6.81 13.07 -0.26
N THR A 105 -7.55 12.00 -0.47
CA THR A 105 -7.33 10.72 0.20
C THR A 105 -6.95 9.68 -0.84
N ILE A 106 -5.81 9.04 -0.65
CA ILE A 106 -5.35 7.92 -1.47
C ILE A 106 -5.17 6.69 -0.59
N THR A 107 -5.27 5.51 -1.18
CA THR A 107 -5.07 4.24 -0.47
C THR A 107 -3.93 3.47 -1.12
N ILE A 108 -2.95 3.09 -0.31
CA ILE A 108 -1.90 2.15 -0.70
C ILE A 108 -2.35 0.77 -0.23
N GLY A 109 -2.48 -0.17 -1.16
CA GLY A 109 -2.86 -1.56 -0.84
C GLY A 109 -1.64 -2.45 -0.57
N GLU A 110 -1.91 -3.67 -0.15
CA GLU A 110 -0.96 -4.78 -0.09
C GLU A 110 -1.67 -6.11 -0.38
N PRO A 111 -0.92 -7.17 -0.73
CA PRO A 111 -1.45 -8.52 -0.79
C PRO A 111 -2.02 -8.97 0.56
N THR A 112 -2.95 -9.92 0.51
CA THR A 112 -3.39 -10.62 1.72
C THR A 112 -2.25 -11.48 2.28
N ALA A 113 -2.18 -11.59 3.61
CA ALA A 113 -1.20 -12.44 4.27
C ALA A 113 -1.34 -13.90 3.80
N ILE A 114 -0.20 -14.57 3.60
CA ILE A 114 -0.20 -16.02 3.34
C ILE A 114 -0.63 -16.74 4.61
N THR A 115 -1.58 -17.66 4.47
CA THR A 115 -2.12 -18.45 5.58
C THR A 115 -2.26 -19.91 5.19
N PHE A 116 -2.14 -20.78 6.18
CA PHE A 116 -2.41 -22.21 6.05
C PHE A 116 -3.74 -22.57 6.70
N ASN A 117 -4.60 -23.24 5.95
CA ASN A 117 -5.72 -23.99 6.49
C ASN A 117 -5.23 -25.34 7.01
N THR A 118 -4.88 -25.39 8.29
CA THR A 118 -4.35 -26.60 8.94
C THR A 118 -5.34 -27.77 8.93
N ALA A 119 -6.65 -27.53 8.80
CA ALA A 119 -7.64 -28.60 8.70
C ALA A 119 -7.57 -29.38 7.37
N SER A 120 -6.96 -28.79 6.34
CA SER A 120 -6.74 -29.45 5.04
C SER A 120 -5.40 -30.19 4.96
N ILE A 121 -4.51 -30.00 5.95
CA ILE A 121 -3.22 -30.68 6.02
C ILE A 121 -3.43 -32.04 6.67
N THR A 122 -3.00 -33.10 5.98
CA THR A 122 -3.09 -34.46 6.52
C THR A 122 -1.71 -34.90 6.99
N VAL A 123 -1.63 -35.40 8.22
CA VAL A 123 -0.43 -36.02 8.75
C VAL A 123 -0.74 -37.47 9.07
N LYS A 124 -0.07 -38.38 8.37
CA LYS A 124 -0.15 -39.81 8.62
C LYS A 124 1.06 -40.22 9.43
N SER A 125 0.82 -40.56 10.68
CA SER A 125 1.87 -41.07 11.57
C SER A 125 2.47 -42.37 11.05
N PHE A 126 3.68 -42.67 11.51
CA PHE A 126 4.34 -43.95 11.24
C PHE A 126 3.39 -45.12 11.52
N GLY A 127 3.23 -46.00 10.53
CA GLY A 127 2.42 -47.22 10.64
C GLY A 127 3.24 -48.49 10.36
N CYS A 128 2.86 -49.59 11.00
CA CYS A 128 3.32 -50.93 10.65
C CYS A 128 2.73 -51.31 9.29
N ALA A 129 3.46 -51.06 8.21
CA ALA A 129 2.95 -51.37 6.90
C ALA A 129 3.45 -52.77 6.43
N THR A 130 2.59 -53.48 5.70
CA THR A 130 2.79 -54.80 5.07
C THR A 130 2.85 -54.63 3.53
N GLY A 131 3.78 -55.31 2.80
CA GLY A 131 4.05 -55.14 1.34
C GLY A 131 5.52 -54.78 0.95
N THR A 132 5.80 -54.10 -0.17
CA THR A 132 7.17 -53.77 -0.67
C THR A 132 7.48 -52.29 -1.05
N SER A 133 6.62 -51.31 -0.74
CA SER A 133 6.85 -49.89 -1.12
C SER A 133 8.03 -49.23 -0.36
N GLN A 134 8.72 -48.25 -0.97
CA GLN A 134 9.86 -47.54 -0.36
C GLN A 134 9.45 -46.55 0.75
N LEU A 135 8.18 -46.13 0.79
CA LEU A 135 7.64 -45.20 1.81
C LEU A 135 7.24 -45.91 3.12
N ARG A 136 7.75 -47.12 3.34
CA ARG A 136 7.35 -47.99 4.43
C ARG A 136 7.97 -47.61 5.75
N GLY A 137 7.13 -47.33 6.73
CA GLY A 137 7.61 -46.83 8.01
C GLY A 137 8.14 -45.40 7.91
N MET A 138 7.51 -44.58 7.07
CA MET A 138 7.72 -43.14 7.09
C MET A 138 6.43 -42.49 7.63
N ALA A 139 6.57 -41.35 8.30
CA ALA A 139 5.44 -40.45 8.51
C ALA A 139 5.25 -39.63 7.22
N GLU A 140 4.01 -39.46 6.79
CA GLU A 140 3.66 -38.73 5.56
C GLU A 140 2.94 -37.44 5.93
N ILE A 141 3.31 -36.34 5.28
CA ILE A 141 2.69 -35.03 5.44
C ILE A 141 2.21 -34.60 4.05
N ASP A 142 0.91 -34.38 3.94
CA ASP A 142 0.26 -33.92 2.72
C ASP A 142 -0.27 -32.51 2.92
N VAL A 143 0.31 -31.56 2.19
CA VAL A 143 -0.10 -30.16 2.16
C VAL A 143 -0.66 -29.88 0.76
N PRO A 144 -2.00 -29.97 0.57
CA PRO A 144 -2.58 -29.66 -0.72
C PRO A 144 -2.44 -28.16 -1.00
N MET A 145 -2.27 -27.77 -2.26
CA MET A 145 -2.18 -26.35 -2.64
C MET A 145 -3.41 -25.55 -2.22
N GLY A 146 -4.59 -26.17 -2.12
CA GLY A 146 -5.82 -25.56 -1.60
C GLY A 146 -5.81 -25.28 -0.09
N ALA A 147 -4.83 -25.80 0.65
CA ALA A 147 -4.61 -25.43 2.05
C ALA A 147 -3.91 -24.07 2.19
N ILE A 148 -3.37 -23.50 1.11
CA ILE A 148 -2.65 -22.24 1.11
C ILE A 148 -3.55 -21.16 0.51
N SER A 149 -3.66 -20.03 1.19
CA SER A 149 -4.39 -18.86 0.70
C SER A 149 -3.62 -17.58 1.04
N GLY A 150 -3.97 -16.47 0.41
CA GLY A 150 -3.26 -15.19 0.54
C GLY A 150 -2.50 -14.83 -0.71
N GLY A 151 -1.49 -13.95 -0.58
CA GLY A 151 -0.44 -13.70 -1.56
C GLY A 151 -0.90 -13.22 -2.95
N THR A 152 0.07 -12.99 -3.82
CA THR A 152 -0.16 -12.60 -5.23
C THR A 152 0.64 -13.46 -6.22
N GLY A 153 1.52 -14.33 -5.72
CA GLY A 153 2.41 -15.16 -6.52
C GLY A 153 2.09 -16.65 -6.42
N SER A 154 2.88 -17.45 -7.15
CA SER A 154 2.85 -18.90 -7.06
C SER A 154 3.54 -19.38 -5.78
N TYR A 155 3.02 -20.44 -5.18
CA TYR A 155 3.56 -21.04 -3.95
C TYR A 155 4.50 -22.20 -4.24
N THR A 156 5.59 -22.28 -3.48
CA THR A 156 6.43 -23.47 -3.41
C THR A 156 6.49 -23.96 -1.98
N ILE A 157 5.92 -25.12 -1.72
CA ILE A 157 5.96 -25.72 -0.37
C ILE A 157 7.34 -26.32 -0.16
N LEU A 158 7.99 -25.92 0.93
CA LEU A 158 9.28 -26.40 1.40
C LEU A 158 9.12 -27.06 2.76
N TYR A 159 9.84 -28.15 2.97
CA TYR A 159 9.91 -28.86 4.25
C TYR A 159 11.33 -28.82 4.78
N SER A 160 11.46 -28.63 6.09
CA SER A 160 12.69 -28.88 6.83
C SER A 160 12.37 -29.70 8.08
N ASP A 161 13.03 -30.83 8.23
CA ASP A 161 12.87 -31.68 9.41
C ASP A 161 13.95 -31.36 10.46
N SER A 162 13.69 -31.80 11.70
CA SER A 162 14.60 -31.63 12.83
C SER A 162 15.93 -32.40 12.71
N TYR A 163 16.10 -33.20 11.67
CA TYR A 163 17.27 -34.02 11.39
C TYR A 163 18.11 -33.50 10.22
N GLY A 164 17.76 -32.32 9.67
CA GLY A 164 18.45 -31.67 8.57
C GLY A 164 17.99 -32.11 7.17
N GLY A 165 16.94 -32.94 7.08
CA GLY A 165 16.30 -33.30 5.83
C GLY A 165 15.47 -32.15 5.28
N THR A 166 15.52 -31.98 3.96
CA THR A 166 14.73 -30.97 3.24
C THR A 166 13.95 -31.60 2.10
N GLY A 167 12.87 -30.95 1.69
CA GLY A 167 12.06 -31.40 0.57
C GLY A 167 11.16 -30.30 0.04
N SER A 168 10.51 -30.55 -1.08
CA SER A 168 9.53 -29.64 -1.67
C SER A 168 8.36 -30.39 -2.30
N GLY A 169 7.24 -29.70 -2.45
CA GLY A 169 6.02 -30.21 -3.08
C GLY A 169 4.85 -30.41 -2.13
N THR A 170 3.78 -31.03 -2.61
CA THR A 170 2.55 -31.22 -1.81
C THR A 170 2.62 -32.42 -0.86
N HIS A 171 3.68 -33.23 -0.95
CA HIS A 171 3.87 -34.46 -0.19
C HIS A 171 5.28 -34.51 0.37
N TYR A 172 5.42 -34.88 1.64
CA TYR A 172 6.71 -35.09 2.29
C TYR A 172 6.69 -36.34 3.17
N ALA A 173 7.76 -37.14 3.12
CA ALA A 173 7.89 -38.35 3.89
C ALA A 173 9.10 -38.26 4.83
N LEU A 174 8.84 -38.35 6.14
CA LEU A 174 9.86 -38.38 7.18
C LEU A 174 10.16 -39.82 7.60
N GLY A 175 11.40 -40.27 7.38
CA GLY A 175 11.80 -41.65 7.70
C GLY A 175 12.33 -41.91 9.10
N GLN A 176 12.13 -40.98 10.02
CA GLN A 176 12.65 -41.08 11.38
C GLN A 176 11.61 -41.72 12.31
N LYS A 177 11.91 -42.94 12.77
CA LYS A 177 11.03 -43.74 13.64
C LYS A 177 10.78 -43.12 15.01
N ALA A 178 11.69 -42.27 15.47
CA ALA A 178 11.57 -41.55 16.74
C ALA A 178 10.55 -40.39 16.68
N GLY A 179 9.94 -40.14 15.51
CA GLY A 179 9.18 -38.92 15.26
C GLY A 179 10.11 -37.76 14.95
N GLY A 180 9.61 -36.53 15.05
CA GLY A 180 10.38 -35.30 14.79
C GLY A 180 9.48 -34.12 14.47
N GLY A 181 10.03 -32.92 14.57
CA GLY A 181 9.36 -31.71 14.07
C GLY A 181 9.63 -31.56 12.58
N VAL A 182 8.59 -31.27 11.80
CA VAL A 182 8.74 -30.84 10.40
C VAL A 182 8.17 -29.43 10.29
N THR A 183 9.00 -28.51 9.82
CA THR A 183 8.60 -27.14 9.52
C THR A 183 8.21 -27.06 8.06
N VAL A 184 7.01 -26.55 7.80
CA VAL A 184 6.48 -26.29 6.45
C VAL A 184 6.55 -24.79 6.18
N THR A 185 7.17 -24.41 5.07
CA THR A 185 7.31 -23.02 4.63
C THR A 185 6.78 -22.88 3.21
N VAL A 186 6.21 -21.72 2.88
CA VAL A 186 5.70 -21.36 1.54
C VAL A 186 6.22 -19.99 1.16
#